data_AF-A0A3N5MKE1-F1
#
_entry.id   AF-A0A3N5MKE1-F1
#
_cell.length_a   1.000
_cell.length_b   1.000
_cell.length_c   1.000
_cell.angle_alpha   90.00
_cell.angle_beta   90.00
_cell.angle_gamma   90.00
#
_symmetry.space_group_name_H-M   'P 1'
#
loop_
_entity.id
_entity.type
_entity.pdbx_description
1 polymer ?
#
loop_
_entity_poly.entity_id
_entity_poly.type
_entity_poly.pdbx_seq_one_letter_code
_entity_poly.pdbx_strand_id
1 'polypeptide(L)'
;MVKMCQGPDPNPTPPRLKAPAGATDTHFHIFGPEDRYPFVPERRFTPPDASVASYMNMHRTMGLSRAVLVQPSMYGTDNRRQLDAAREMDIPTRTIVVVPVTVADAQIEALHAQGARGVRFNPSQPGSLPLDQLERFAERLAGFGWHIQLMLTPGQLIELAPRLGKLRCTIVI
;
A
#
# COMPACT_ATOMS: atom_id res chain seq x y z
N MET A 1 -24.79 8.13 2.04
CA MET A 1 -23.87 6.97 2.12
C MET A 1 -22.91 7.04 0.95
N VAL A 2 -21.62 6.81 1.20
CA VAL A 2 -20.61 6.77 0.13
C VAL A 2 -20.82 5.51 -0.72
N LYS A 3 -20.76 5.64 -2.05
CA LYS A 3 -21.05 4.57 -3.02
C LYS A 3 -20.18 3.32 -2.79
N MET A 4 -20.78 2.13 -2.87
CA MET A 4 -20.05 0.86 -2.84
C MET A 4 -19.29 0.62 -4.16
N CYS A 5 -18.08 0.06 -4.09
CA CYS A 5 -17.40 -0.49 -5.27
C CYS A 5 -17.67 -2.00 -5.41
N GLN A 6 -17.28 -2.55 -6.56
CA GLN A 6 -17.29 -4.00 -6.77
C GLN A 6 -16.25 -4.67 -5.87
N GLY A 7 -16.61 -5.82 -5.29
CA GLY A 7 -15.69 -6.67 -4.54
C GLY A 7 -14.82 -7.57 -5.42
N PRO A 8 -13.83 -8.26 -4.84
CA PRO A 8 -13.02 -9.24 -5.56
C PRO A 8 -13.86 -10.46 -5.95
N ASP A 9 -13.40 -11.20 -6.97
CA ASP A 9 -13.94 -12.53 -7.31
C ASP A 9 -13.68 -13.51 -6.16
N PRO A 10 -14.72 -14.10 -5.53
CA PRO A 10 -14.54 -15.05 -4.44
C PRO A 10 -13.97 -16.41 -4.89
N ASN A 11 -13.99 -16.72 -6.19
CA ASN A 11 -13.63 -18.03 -6.74
C ASN A 11 -12.50 -17.91 -7.79
N PRO A 12 -11.29 -17.48 -7.39
CA PRO A 12 -10.18 -17.35 -8.33
C PRO A 12 -9.84 -18.72 -8.95
N THR A 13 -9.43 -18.70 -10.22
CA THR A 13 -8.98 -19.90 -10.94
C THR A 13 -7.48 -19.82 -11.24
N PRO A 14 -6.77 -20.96 -11.29
CA PRO A 14 -5.33 -20.94 -11.56
C PRO A 14 -5.01 -20.35 -12.94
N PRO A 15 -4.02 -19.45 -13.06
CA PRO A 15 -3.63 -18.90 -14.35
C PRO A 15 -2.94 -19.96 -15.22
N ARG A 16 -3.03 -19.79 -16.54
CA ARG A 16 -2.29 -20.60 -17.52
C ARG A 16 -0.78 -20.41 -17.39
N LEU A 17 -0.34 -19.15 -17.24
CA LEU A 17 1.05 -18.82 -16.95
C LEU A 17 1.35 -19.16 -15.49
N LYS A 18 2.34 -20.03 -15.27
CA LYS A 18 2.80 -20.37 -13.92
C LYS A 18 3.78 -19.30 -13.44
N ALA A 19 3.54 -18.79 -12.23
CA ALA A 19 4.46 -17.87 -11.59
C ALA A 19 5.81 -18.59 -11.34
N PRO A 20 6.95 -17.92 -11.58
CA PRO A 20 8.24 -18.47 -11.22
C PRO A 20 8.37 -18.60 -9.70
N ALA A 21 9.28 -19.48 -9.24
CA ALA A 21 9.56 -19.63 -7.82
C ALA A 21 9.94 -18.28 -7.19
N GLY A 22 9.35 -17.96 -6.02
CA GLY A 22 9.61 -16.70 -5.32
C GLY A 22 8.89 -15.48 -5.89
N ALA A 23 7.91 -15.67 -6.79
CA ALA A 23 7.07 -14.57 -7.28
C ALA A 23 6.38 -13.82 -6.13
N THR A 24 6.26 -12.51 -6.30
CA THR A 24 5.72 -11.59 -5.29
C THR A 24 4.50 -10.87 -5.85
N ASP A 25 3.39 -10.90 -5.11
CA ASP A 25 2.32 -9.92 -5.32
C ASP A 25 2.77 -8.57 -4.74
N THR A 26 2.95 -7.56 -5.59
CA THR A 26 3.49 -6.27 -5.14
C THR A 26 2.43 -5.23 -4.83
N HIS A 27 1.14 -5.51 -5.03
CA HIS A 27 0.10 -4.50 -4.84
C HIS A 27 -1.30 -5.10 -4.61
N PHE A 28 -1.73 -5.08 -3.34
CA PHE A 28 -3.10 -5.42 -2.96
C PHE A 28 -3.48 -4.70 -1.66
N HIS A 29 -4.76 -4.82 -1.27
CA HIS A 29 -5.32 -4.20 -0.07
C HIS A 29 -6.16 -5.22 0.70
N ILE A 30 -6.16 -5.10 2.03
CA ILE A 30 -7.07 -5.81 2.92
C ILE A 30 -8.09 -4.82 3.48
N PHE A 31 -9.36 -5.21 3.49
CA PHE A 31 -10.46 -4.40 4.00
C PHE A 31 -11.26 -5.17 5.05
N GLY A 32 -11.69 -4.43 6.06
CA GLY A 32 -12.58 -4.91 7.12
C GLY A 32 -11.89 -5.75 8.21
N PRO A 33 -12.67 -6.12 9.24
CA PRO A 33 -14.06 -5.70 9.43
C PRO A 33 -14.14 -4.23 9.89
N GLU A 34 -15.15 -3.49 9.42
CA GLU A 34 -15.27 -2.02 9.60
C GLU A 34 -15.45 -1.61 11.08
N ASP A 35 -16.06 -2.46 11.90
CA ASP A 35 -16.26 -2.26 13.34
C ASP A 35 -14.93 -2.13 14.12
N ARG A 36 -13.89 -2.82 13.67
CA ARG A 36 -12.53 -2.76 14.24
C ARG A 36 -11.62 -1.78 13.52
N TYR A 37 -11.81 -1.65 12.22
CA TYR A 37 -10.99 -0.82 11.35
C TYR A 37 -11.92 0.12 10.57
N PRO A 38 -12.34 1.25 11.17
CA PRO A 38 -13.29 2.15 10.54
C PRO A 38 -12.67 2.87 9.35
N PHE A 39 -13.47 3.11 8.32
CA PHE A 39 -13.04 3.91 7.18
C PHE A 39 -13.11 5.41 7.47
N VAL A 40 -12.26 6.19 6.79
CA VAL A 40 -12.31 7.65 6.86
C VAL A 40 -13.62 8.18 6.23
N PRO A 41 -14.21 9.25 6.80
CA PRO A 41 -15.43 9.86 6.25
C PRO A 41 -15.27 10.39 4.83
N GLU A 42 -14.09 10.90 4.48
CA GLU A 42 -13.79 11.57 3.21
C GLU A 42 -13.54 10.59 2.05
N ARG A 43 -13.65 9.28 2.29
CA ARG A 43 -13.41 8.26 1.27
C ARG A 43 -14.31 8.46 0.05
N ARG A 44 -13.78 8.15 -1.13
CA ARG A 44 -14.51 8.29 -2.41
C ARG A 44 -15.50 7.15 -2.68
N PHE A 45 -15.20 5.97 -2.16
CA PHE A 45 -16.04 4.77 -2.29
C PHE A 45 -15.83 3.87 -1.06
N THR A 46 -16.77 2.96 -0.85
CA THR A 46 -16.73 1.95 0.22
C THR A 46 -16.49 0.58 -0.41
N PRO A 47 -15.36 -0.10 -0.11
CA PRO A 47 -15.16 -1.48 -0.52
C PRO A 47 -15.97 -2.43 0.37
N PRO A 48 -16.42 -3.59 -0.15
CA PRO A 48 -16.83 -4.68 0.72
C PRO A 48 -15.61 -5.24 1.48
N ASP A 49 -15.86 -6.01 2.53
CA ASP A 49 -14.80 -6.71 3.26
C ASP A 49 -13.99 -7.60 2.32
N ALA A 50 -12.67 -7.53 2.49
CA ALA A 50 -11.70 -8.31 1.74
C ALA A 50 -10.67 -8.83 2.75
N SER A 51 -10.99 -9.98 3.35
CA SER A 51 -10.23 -10.55 4.47
C SER A 51 -8.90 -11.14 4.03
N VAL A 52 -7.98 -11.32 4.99
CA VAL A 52 -6.72 -12.05 4.78
C VAL A 52 -6.98 -13.46 4.29
N ALA A 53 -8.00 -14.15 4.82
CA ALA A 53 -8.36 -15.50 4.37
C ALA A 53 -8.73 -15.53 2.87
N SER A 54 -9.53 -14.56 2.41
CA SER A 54 -9.88 -14.44 0.99
C SER A 54 -8.65 -14.15 0.12
N TYR A 55 -7.79 -13.24 0.56
CA TYR A 55 -6.52 -12.96 -0.12
C TYR A 55 -5.62 -14.20 -0.20
N MET A 56 -5.44 -14.93 0.89
CA MET A 56 -4.58 -16.11 0.92
C MET A 56 -5.11 -17.25 0.05
N ASN A 57 -6.43 -17.38 -0.09
CA ASN A 57 -7.03 -18.27 -1.07
C ASN A 57 -6.61 -17.89 -2.49
N MET A 58 -6.77 -16.62 -2.87
CA MET A 58 -6.36 -16.11 -4.19
C MET A 58 -4.85 -16.25 -4.41
N HIS A 59 -4.02 -15.83 -3.46
CA HIS A 59 -2.57 -15.86 -3.52
C HIS A 59 -2.04 -17.29 -3.77
N ARG A 60 -2.58 -18.30 -3.06
CA ARG A 60 -2.24 -19.72 -3.29
C ARG A 60 -2.68 -20.20 -4.66
N THR A 61 -3.88 -19.84 -5.10
CA THR A 61 -4.40 -20.17 -6.44
C THR A 61 -3.50 -19.60 -7.55
N MET A 62 -2.94 -18.41 -7.35
CA MET A 62 -2.01 -17.77 -8.29
C MET A 62 -0.59 -18.36 -8.26
N GLY A 63 -0.26 -19.20 -7.25
CA GLY A 63 1.06 -19.81 -7.10
C GLY A 63 2.15 -18.82 -6.65
N LEU A 64 1.77 -17.77 -5.90
CA LEU A 64 2.68 -16.74 -5.42
C LEU A 64 3.32 -17.15 -4.09
N SER A 65 4.42 -16.49 -3.70
CA SER A 65 5.19 -16.86 -2.49
C SER A 65 5.43 -15.71 -1.51
N ARG A 66 5.27 -14.46 -1.93
CA ARG A 66 5.56 -13.26 -1.14
C ARG A 66 4.56 -12.16 -1.46
N ALA A 67 4.42 -11.20 -0.56
CA ALA A 67 3.41 -10.17 -0.70
C ALA A 67 3.92 -8.77 -0.27
N VAL A 68 3.42 -7.72 -0.94
CA VAL A 68 3.56 -6.32 -0.54
C VAL A 68 2.17 -5.72 -0.39
N LEU A 69 1.75 -5.55 0.86
CA LEU A 69 0.44 -5.05 1.23
C LEU A 69 0.44 -3.52 1.30
N VAL A 70 -0.43 -2.88 0.55
CA VAL A 70 -0.44 -1.42 0.38
C VAL A 70 -1.57 -0.79 1.17
N GLN A 71 -1.28 0.30 1.89
CA GLN A 71 -2.29 1.13 2.55
C GLN A 71 -3.28 1.74 1.53
N PRO A 72 -4.57 1.40 1.63
CA PRO A 72 -5.61 2.01 0.81
C PRO A 72 -6.01 3.37 1.40
N SER A 73 -6.55 4.27 0.56
CA SER A 73 -6.99 5.60 1.01
C SER A 73 -8.17 5.56 2.00
N MET A 74 -8.92 4.45 2.04
CA MET A 74 -10.06 4.24 2.93
C MET A 74 -9.69 4.32 4.41
N TYR A 75 -8.43 4.09 4.75
CA TYR A 75 -7.93 4.16 6.13
C TYR A 75 -7.09 5.41 6.38
N GLY A 76 -6.90 6.29 5.39
CA GLY A 76 -6.05 7.47 5.52
C GLY A 76 -4.65 7.11 6.02
N THR A 77 -4.22 7.72 7.12
CA THR A 77 -2.92 7.47 7.78
C THR A 77 -2.99 6.40 8.88
N ASP A 78 -4.15 5.78 9.12
CA ASP A 78 -4.27 4.67 10.06
C ASP A 78 -3.83 3.36 9.39
N ASN A 79 -2.56 2.99 9.62
CA ASN A 79 -1.97 1.80 9.03
C ASN A 79 -2.26 0.51 9.82
N ARG A 80 -3.02 0.56 10.92
CA ARG A 80 -3.19 -0.58 11.84
C ARG A 80 -3.73 -1.81 11.11
N ARG A 81 -4.75 -1.66 10.25
CA ARG A 81 -5.32 -2.81 9.52
C ARG A 81 -4.27 -3.52 8.70
N GLN A 82 -3.46 -2.80 7.94
CA GLN A 82 -2.48 -3.40 7.04
C GLN A 82 -1.31 -4.00 7.80
N LEU A 83 -0.87 -3.37 8.89
CA LEU A 83 0.19 -3.91 9.74
C LEU A 83 -0.27 -5.19 10.45
N ASP A 84 -1.50 -5.24 10.95
CA ASP A 84 -2.08 -6.44 11.55
C ASP A 84 -2.28 -7.54 10.50
N ALA A 85 -2.84 -7.20 9.34
CA ALA A 85 -3.04 -8.14 8.24
C ALA A 85 -1.72 -8.78 7.78
N ALA A 86 -0.64 -8.01 7.70
CA ALA A 86 0.67 -8.54 7.35
C ALA A 86 1.21 -9.55 8.38
N ARG A 87 0.82 -9.44 9.66
CA ARG A 87 1.15 -10.43 10.71
C ARG A 87 0.24 -11.65 10.68
N GLU A 88 -1.01 -11.47 10.24
CA GLU A 88 -1.98 -12.56 10.06
C GLU A 88 -1.59 -13.48 8.88
N MET A 89 -0.83 -12.97 7.90
CA MET A 89 -0.37 -13.73 6.74
C MET A 89 0.76 -14.70 7.10
N ASP A 90 0.65 -15.95 6.67
CA ASP A 90 1.62 -17.03 6.87
C ASP A 90 2.73 -17.06 5.79
N ILE A 91 3.01 -15.90 5.18
CA ILE A 91 4.00 -15.73 4.11
C ILE A 91 4.87 -14.49 4.36
N PRO A 92 6.05 -14.38 3.72
CA PRO A 92 6.84 -13.16 3.79
C PRO A 92 6.09 -11.95 3.20
N THR A 93 5.67 -11.05 4.08
CA THR A 93 4.90 -9.85 3.72
C THR A 93 5.60 -8.57 4.18
N ARG A 94 5.62 -7.56 3.31
CA ARG A 94 6.01 -6.17 3.64
C ARG A 94 4.85 -5.23 3.44
N THR A 95 4.87 -4.07 4.09
CA THR A 95 3.79 -3.07 3.95
C THR A 95 4.28 -1.77 3.35
N ILE A 96 3.41 -1.13 2.56
CA ILE A 96 3.53 0.27 2.15
C ILE A 96 2.51 1.08 2.94
N VAL A 97 2.99 2.10 3.66
CA VAL A 97 2.17 2.86 4.60
C VAL A 97 1.83 4.25 4.07
N VAL A 98 0.82 4.89 4.65
CA VAL A 98 0.59 6.34 4.48
C VAL A 98 0.78 6.99 5.83
N VAL A 99 1.57 8.07 5.87
CA VAL A 99 1.95 8.76 7.10
C VAL A 99 1.63 10.26 6.95
N PRO A 100 1.36 10.97 8.05
CA PRO A 100 1.20 12.42 7.98
C PRO A 100 2.53 13.10 7.60
N VAL A 101 2.46 14.30 7.01
CA VAL A 101 3.64 15.12 6.66
C VAL A 101 4.52 15.44 7.88
N THR A 102 3.91 15.46 9.07
CA THR A 102 4.53 15.73 10.37
C THR A 102 5.08 14.49 11.06
N VAL A 103 5.04 13.30 10.43
CA VAL A 103 5.55 12.06 11.02
C VAL A 103 7.00 12.24 11.48
N ALA A 104 7.30 11.78 12.70
CA ALA A 104 8.64 11.81 13.28
C ALA A 104 9.46 10.59 12.83
N ASP A 105 10.79 10.70 12.85
CA ASP A 105 11.68 9.59 12.44
C ASP A 105 11.52 8.36 13.35
N ALA A 106 11.34 8.55 14.66
CA ALA A 106 11.03 7.46 15.60
C ALA A 106 9.75 6.68 15.23
N GLN A 107 8.76 7.35 14.63
CA GLN A 107 7.56 6.67 14.13
C GLN A 107 7.86 5.88 12.85
N ILE A 108 8.72 6.38 11.96
CA ILE A 108 9.19 5.64 10.77
C ILE A 108 9.99 4.40 11.20
N GLU A 109 10.86 4.52 12.21
CA GLU A 109 11.59 3.39 12.82
C GLU A 109 10.63 2.34 13.38
N ALA A 110 9.61 2.76 14.14
CA ALA A 110 8.60 1.85 14.67
C ALA A 110 7.82 1.13 13.56
N LEU A 111 7.50 1.82 12.45
CA LEU A 111 6.86 1.21 11.29
C LEU A 111 7.81 0.24 10.57
N HIS A 112 9.10 0.57 10.49
CA HIS A 112 10.13 -0.30 9.92
C HIS A 112 10.24 -1.62 10.68
N ALA A 113 10.25 -1.56 12.02
CA ALA A 113 10.27 -2.74 12.88
C ALA A 113 9.02 -3.62 12.67
N GLN A 114 7.88 -3.01 12.34
CA GLN A 114 6.63 -3.71 12.04
C GLN A 114 6.53 -4.22 10.58
N GLY A 115 7.57 -4.00 9.77
CA GLY A 115 7.66 -4.56 8.42
C GLY A 115 7.34 -3.59 7.29
N ALA A 116 7.09 -2.31 7.57
CA ALA A 116 6.90 -1.31 6.53
C ALA A 116 8.20 -1.05 5.76
N ARG A 117 8.11 -0.84 4.44
CA ARG A 117 9.26 -0.66 3.52
C ARG A 117 9.08 0.46 2.49
N GLY A 118 8.04 1.26 2.63
CA GLY A 118 7.82 2.42 1.79
C GLY A 118 6.63 3.24 2.23
N VAL A 119 6.52 4.44 1.67
CA VAL A 119 5.35 5.31 1.84
C VAL A 119 4.63 5.50 0.52
N ARG A 120 3.31 5.68 0.57
CA ARG A 120 2.49 5.92 -0.61
C ARG A 120 2.07 7.37 -0.75
N PHE A 121 2.22 7.89 -1.97
CA PHE A 121 1.70 9.17 -2.44
C PHE A 121 0.62 8.91 -3.49
N ASN A 122 -0.59 9.39 -3.22
CA ASN A 122 -1.71 9.33 -4.15
C ASN A 122 -2.45 10.69 -4.15
N PRO A 123 -1.98 11.66 -4.95
CA PRO A 123 -2.58 13.01 -5.01
C PRO A 123 -4.06 13.00 -5.43
N SER A 124 -4.56 11.90 -6.00
CA SER A 124 -5.97 11.74 -6.32
C SER A 124 -6.83 11.33 -5.11
N GLN A 125 -6.28 11.17 -3.91
CA GLN A 125 -7.02 10.70 -2.73
C GLN A 125 -6.87 11.66 -1.55
N PRO A 126 -7.94 11.88 -0.76
CA PRO A 126 -7.87 12.65 0.48
C PRO A 126 -6.86 12.04 1.46
N GLY A 127 -6.16 12.88 2.21
CA GLY A 127 -5.20 12.46 3.23
C GLY A 127 -3.86 11.94 2.71
N SER A 128 -3.62 11.99 1.39
CA SER A 128 -2.30 11.67 0.83
C SER A 128 -1.25 12.72 1.20
N LEU A 129 0.01 12.28 1.25
CA LEU A 129 1.16 13.18 1.25
C LEU A 129 1.15 14.10 0.01
N PRO A 130 1.48 15.39 0.15
CA PRO A 130 1.57 16.32 -0.97
C PRO A 130 2.86 16.12 -1.76
N LEU A 131 2.78 16.32 -3.08
CA LEU A 131 3.89 16.08 -4.01
C LEU A 131 5.09 17.03 -3.82
N ASP A 132 4.91 18.15 -3.13
CA ASP A 132 6.01 19.04 -2.75
C ASP A 132 6.90 18.46 -1.63
N GLN A 133 6.48 17.38 -0.96
CA GLN A 133 7.26 16.69 0.07
C GLN A 133 8.12 15.54 -0.47
N LEU A 134 8.12 15.28 -1.78
CA LEU A 134 8.81 14.14 -2.38
C LEU A 134 10.30 14.09 -1.99
N GLU A 135 11.01 15.20 -2.15
CA GLU A 135 12.43 15.31 -1.86
C GLU A 135 12.71 15.08 -0.37
N ARG A 136 11.92 15.72 0.50
CA ARG A 136 12.04 15.55 1.96
C ARG A 136 11.82 14.10 2.40
N PHE A 137 10.81 13.42 1.85
CA PHE A 137 10.59 12.01 2.17
C PHE A 137 11.65 11.12 1.55
N ALA A 138 12.08 11.38 0.32
CA ALA A 138 13.13 10.58 -0.33
C ALA A 138 14.43 10.57 0.48
N GLU A 139 14.85 11.74 0.98
CA GLU A 139 16.02 11.87 1.86
C GLU A 139 15.87 11.03 3.14
N ARG A 140 14.74 11.18 3.85
CA ARG A 140 14.49 10.47 5.10
C ARG A 140 14.42 8.96 4.91
N LEU A 141 13.75 8.52 3.84
CA LEU A 141 13.49 7.11 3.57
C LEU A 141 14.71 6.36 3.04
N ALA A 142 15.65 7.07 2.40
CA ALA A 142 16.92 6.50 1.94
C ALA A 142 17.70 5.82 3.08
N GLY A 143 17.71 6.43 4.28
CA GLY A 143 18.38 5.88 5.46
C GLY A 143 17.81 4.53 5.94
N PHE A 144 16.56 4.22 5.58
CA PHE A 144 15.88 2.97 5.93
C PHE A 144 15.90 1.94 4.79
N GLY A 145 16.46 2.28 3.62
CA GLY A 145 16.31 1.49 2.40
C GLY A 145 14.86 1.38 1.92
N TRP A 146 14.02 2.37 2.26
CA TRP A 146 12.61 2.42 1.86
C TRP A 146 12.46 3.05 0.47
N HIS A 147 11.29 2.85 -0.13
CA HIS A 147 10.91 3.49 -1.39
C HIS A 147 9.68 4.39 -1.24
N ILE A 148 9.48 5.25 -2.25
CA ILE A 148 8.25 6.00 -2.45
C ILE A 148 7.42 5.28 -3.51
N GLN A 149 6.17 4.94 -3.19
CA GLN A 149 5.18 4.44 -4.15
C GLN A 149 4.26 5.59 -4.57
N LEU A 150 4.18 5.87 -5.86
CA LEU A 150 3.40 6.95 -6.47
C LEU A 150 2.23 6.38 -7.25
N MET A 151 1.05 7.00 -7.12
CA MET A 151 -0.06 6.79 -8.05
C MET A 151 -0.38 8.13 -8.71
N LEU A 152 0.09 8.32 -9.94
CA LEU A 152 0.03 9.59 -10.66
C LEU A 152 -0.86 9.48 -11.90
N THR A 153 -1.43 10.60 -12.31
CA THR A 153 -1.95 10.72 -13.69
C THR A 153 -0.78 10.82 -14.69
N PRO A 154 -0.98 10.51 -15.98
CA PRO A 154 0.05 10.69 -17.00
C PRO A 154 0.63 12.11 -17.05
N GLY A 155 -0.23 13.13 -16.87
CA GLY A 155 0.21 14.53 -16.83
C GLY A 155 1.13 14.83 -15.64
N GLN A 156 0.76 14.35 -14.45
CA GLN A 156 1.59 14.47 -13.25
C GLN A 156 2.93 13.75 -13.41
N LEU A 157 2.96 12.58 -14.07
CA LEU A 157 4.20 11.86 -14.31
C LEU A 157 5.15 12.66 -15.20
N ILE A 158 4.65 13.22 -16.31
CA ILE A 158 5.46 14.05 -17.22
C ILE A 158 6.01 15.28 -16.50
N GLU A 159 5.16 15.96 -15.72
CA GLU A 159 5.53 17.15 -14.95
C GLU A 159 6.62 16.82 -13.89
N LEU A 160 6.47 15.70 -13.18
CA LEU A 160 7.37 15.32 -12.09
C LEU A 160 8.63 14.61 -12.56
N ALA A 161 8.69 14.07 -13.77
CA ALA A 161 9.82 13.26 -14.25
C ALA A 161 11.21 13.87 -13.99
N PRO A 162 11.46 15.19 -14.21
CA PRO A 162 12.75 15.81 -13.91
C PRO A 162 13.11 15.82 -12.41
N ARG A 163 12.13 15.77 -11.52
CA ARG A 163 12.29 15.68 -10.06
C ARG A 163 12.49 14.23 -9.63
N LEU A 164 11.67 13.32 -10.15
CA LEU A 164 11.70 11.90 -9.78
C LEU A 164 13.08 11.26 -10.03
N GLY A 165 13.73 11.59 -11.16
CA GLY A 165 15.07 11.06 -11.46
C GLY A 165 16.19 11.50 -10.51
N LYS A 166 15.92 12.44 -9.59
CA LYS A 166 16.90 13.00 -8.64
C LYS A 166 16.66 12.56 -7.20
N LEU A 167 15.57 11.86 -6.91
CA LEU A 167 15.24 11.45 -5.54
C LEU A 167 16.25 10.40 -5.05
N ARG A 168 16.59 10.48 -3.76
CA ARG A 168 17.59 9.60 -3.12
C ARG A 168 17.04 8.26 -2.62
N CYS A 169 15.84 7.88 -3.05
CA CYS A 169 15.27 6.58 -2.77
C CYS A 169 14.74 5.94 -4.05
N THR A 170 14.49 4.65 -4.03
CA THR A 170 13.76 3.97 -5.11
C THR A 170 12.35 4.57 -5.23
N ILE A 171 11.86 4.64 -6.46
CA ILE A 171 10.50 5.07 -6.77
C ILE A 171 9.79 3.92 -7.47
N VAL A 172 8.55 3.67 -7.07
CA VAL A 172 7.61 2.77 -7.74
C VAL A 172 6.45 3.63 -8.22
N ILE A 173 6.07 3.55 -9.50
CA ILE A 173 5.00 4.34 -10.13
C ILE A 173 3.93 3.40 -10.65
#